data_AF-A0A317G9E8-F1
#
_entry.id   AF-A0A317G9E8-F1
#
_cell.length_a   1.000
_cell.length_b   1.000
_cell.length_c   1.000
_cell.angle_alpha   90.00
_cell.angle_beta   90.00
_cell.angle_gamma   90.00
#
_symmetry.space_group_name_H-M   'P 1'
#
loop_
_entity.id
_entity.type
_entity.pdbx_description
1 polymer ?
#
loop_
_entity_poly.entity_id
_entity_poly.type
_entity_poly.pdbx_seq_one_letter_code
_entity_poly.pdbx_strand_id
1 'polypeptide(L)'
;MRTHAVTRSGNIRTSDFEQKIERLQKMRGNMGTFIIQVKFRQHATWQGVVVWAEENKRGKFQSAMELIQLMDHAINNGLLIK
;
A
#
# COMPACT_ATOMS: atom_id res chain seq x y z
N MET A 1 41.77 21.70 -11.79
CA MET A 1 40.46 22.39 -11.61
C MET A 1 39.40 21.61 -12.38
N ARG A 2 38.47 20.95 -11.66
CA ARG A 2 37.12 20.51 -12.06
C ARG A 2 36.59 19.58 -10.96
N THR A 3 35.84 20.15 -10.02
CA THR A 3 35.06 19.44 -9.01
C THR A 3 33.78 18.92 -9.65
N HIS A 4 33.57 17.60 -9.66
CA HIS A 4 32.26 17.03 -9.99
C HIS A 4 31.32 17.28 -8.80
N ALA A 5 30.34 18.16 -9.00
CA ALA A 5 29.29 18.43 -8.04
C ALA A 5 28.48 17.15 -7.81
N VAL A 6 28.42 16.71 -6.55
CA VAL A 6 27.50 15.67 -6.08
C VAL A 6 26.08 16.11 -6.43
N THR A 7 25.44 15.38 -7.33
CA THR A 7 24.06 15.60 -7.75
C THR A 7 23.13 15.46 -6.55
N ARG A 8 22.60 16.62 -6.13
CA ARG A 8 21.38 16.86 -5.36
C ARG A 8 20.67 15.58 -4.89
N SER A 9 20.99 15.16 -3.66
CA SER A 9 20.12 14.29 -2.87
C SER A 9 18.71 14.87 -2.94
N GLY A 10 17.78 14.11 -3.52
CA GLY A 10 16.37 14.43 -3.48
C GLY A 10 15.95 14.40 -2.01
N ASN A 11 15.94 15.58 -1.37
CA ASN A 11 15.33 15.73 -0.05
C ASN A 11 13.87 15.31 -0.20
N ILE A 12 13.55 14.11 0.27
CA ILE A 12 12.20 13.68 0.57
C ILE A 12 11.76 14.60 1.72
N ARG A 13 11.25 15.78 1.39
CA ARG A 13 10.75 16.73 2.37
C ARG A 13 9.52 16.10 3.00
N THR A 14 9.58 15.91 4.30
CA THR A 14 8.49 15.38 5.13
C THR A 14 7.16 16.10 4.84
N SER A 15 7.19 17.41 4.53
CA SER A 15 6.01 18.21 4.18
C SER A 15 5.20 17.66 3.01
N ASP A 16 5.86 17.17 1.98
CA ASP A 16 5.22 16.72 0.74
C ASP A 16 4.60 15.33 0.93
N PHE A 17 5.24 14.51 1.76
CA PHE A 17 4.71 13.22 2.19
C PHE A 17 3.47 13.39 3.06
N GLU A 18 3.50 14.27 4.07
CA GLU A 18 2.35 14.54 4.93
C GLU A 18 1.14 15.06 4.14
N GLN A 19 1.34 16.02 3.23
CA GLN A 19 0.28 16.52 2.35
C GLN A 19 -0.31 15.41 1.46
N LYS A 20 0.55 14.51 0.96
CA LYS A 20 0.09 13.36 0.17
C LYS A 20 -0.73 12.39 1.01
N ILE A 21 -0.33 12.12 2.24
CA ILE A 21 -1.07 11.27 3.19
C ILE A 21 -2.43 11.91 3.52
N GLU A 22 -2.48 13.21 3.80
CA GLU A 22 -3.72 13.93 4.08
C GLU A 22 -4.68 13.87 2.88
N ARG A 23 -4.17 14.06 1.67
CA ARG A 23 -4.96 13.90 0.44
C ARG A 23 -5.50 12.49 0.28
N LEU A 24 -4.68 11.46 0.53
CA LEU A 24 -5.09 10.07 0.47
C LEU A 24 -6.18 9.76 1.51
N GLN A 25 -6.07 10.31 2.72
CA GLN A 25 -7.10 10.18 3.76
C GLN A 25 -8.42 10.84 3.36
N LYS A 26 -8.39 11.98 2.65
CA LYS A 26 -9.61 12.63 2.13
C LYS A 26 -10.30 11.81 1.03
N MET A 27 -9.58 10.94 0.32
CA MET A 27 -10.14 10.05 -0.70
C MET A 27 -10.62 8.70 -0.14
N ARG A 28 -10.56 8.51 1.17
CA ARG A 28 -11.02 7.30 1.86
C ARG A 28 -12.49 7.03 1.47
N GLY A 29 -12.79 5.82 1.03
CA GLY A 29 -14.12 5.42 0.54
C GLY A 29 -14.37 5.61 -0.97
N ASN A 30 -13.56 6.39 -1.70
CA ASN A 30 -13.78 6.64 -3.13
C ASN A 30 -13.05 5.65 -4.06
N MET A 31 -11.92 5.09 -3.61
CA MET A 31 -11.12 4.10 -4.36
C MET A 31 -10.95 2.76 -3.62
N GLY A 32 -11.56 2.61 -2.44
CA GLY A 32 -11.36 1.49 -1.53
C GLY A 32 -10.18 1.70 -0.57
N THR A 33 -10.42 1.49 0.73
CA THR A 33 -9.43 1.71 1.79
C THR A 33 -9.01 0.37 2.37
N PHE A 34 -7.75 0.02 2.14
CA PHE A 34 -7.18 -1.25 2.61
C PHE A 34 -6.21 -1.02 3.76
N ILE A 35 -6.37 -1.79 4.83
CA ILE A 35 -5.44 -1.87 5.95
C ILE A 35 -4.65 -3.17 5.77
N ILE A 36 -3.33 -3.05 5.58
CA ILE A 36 -2.44 -4.20 5.33
C ILE A 36 -1.56 -4.42 6.56
N GLN A 37 -1.70 -5.60 7.18
CA GLN A 37 -0.79 -6.06 8.22
C GLN A 37 0.18 -7.08 7.61
N VAL A 38 1.43 -6.67 7.42
CA VAL A 38 2.52 -7.58 7.04
C VAL A 38 2.97 -8.34 8.28
N LYS A 39 2.82 -9.67 8.27
CA LYS A 39 3.22 -10.56 9.36
C LYS A 39 4.60 -11.16 9.15
N PHE A 40 4.92 -11.50 7.90
CA PHE A 40 6.17 -12.15 7.55
C PHE A 40 6.73 -11.59 6.24
N ARG A 41 8.04 -11.81 6.05
CA ARG A 41 8.76 -11.57 4.79
C ARG A 41 9.62 -12.77 4.43
N GLN A 42 8.99 -13.91 4.21
CA GLN A 42 9.66 -15.12 3.75
C GLN A 42 9.70 -15.16 2.21
N HIS A 43 10.66 -15.86 1.62
CA HIS A 43 10.78 -16.00 0.16
C HIS A 43 10.83 -14.66 -0.60
N ALA A 44 11.41 -13.64 0.01
CA ALA A 44 11.50 -12.28 -0.52
C ALA A 44 10.14 -11.64 -0.90
N THR A 45 9.04 -12.11 -0.33
CA THR A 45 7.69 -11.57 -0.56
C THR A 45 6.99 -11.26 0.77
N TRP A 46 5.95 -10.42 0.75
CA TRP A 46 5.16 -10.11 1.94
C TRP A 46 4.07 -11.15 2.15
N GLN A 47 3.89 -11.56 3.40
CA GLN A 47 2.77 -12.38 3.84
C GLN A 47 2.05 -11.72 5.00
N GLY A 48 0.72 -11.86 5.05
CA GLY A 48 -0.05 -11.17 6.07
C GLY A 48 -1.56 -11.21 5.85
N VAL A 49 -2.21 -10.16 6.34
CA VAL A 49 -3.65 -9.99 6.28
C VAL A 49 -3.96 -8.61 5.72
N VAL A 50 -4.96 -8.53 4.85
CA VAL A 50 -5.55 -7.29 4.37
C VAL A 50 -6.99 -7.18 4.89
N VAL A 51 -7.38 -5.99 5.33
CA VAL A 51 -8.75 -5.66 5.73
C VAL A 51 -9.25 -4.55 4.83
N TRP A 52 -10.37 -4.78 4.18
CA TRP A 52 -11.09 -3.75 3.44
C TRP A 52 -12.00 -3.00 4.42
N ALA A 53 -11.72 -1.72 4.64
CA ALA A 53 -12.36 -0.94 5.69
C ALA A 53 -13.84 -0.68 5.41
N GLU A 54 -14.23 -0.56 4.14
CA GLU A 54 -15.60 -0.26 3.73
C GLU A 54 -16.55 -1.45 3.94
N GLU A 55 -16.15 -2.67 3.59
CA GLU A 55 -16.98 -3.87 3.76
C GLU A 55 -16.66 -4.68 5.02
N ASN A 56 -15.70 -4.22 5.84
CA ASN A 56 -15.17 -4.93 7.00
C ASN A 56 -14.75 -6.38 6.68
N LYS A 57 -14.33 -6.64 5.43
CA LYS A 57 -13.90 -7.95 4.97
C LYS A 57 -12.40 -8.12 5.17
N ARG A 58 -11.99 -9.33 5.54
CA ARG A 58 -10.58 -9.69 5.78
C ARG A 58 -10.14 -10.79 4.81
N GLY A 59 -8.92 -10.66 4.28
CA GLY A 59 -8.28 -11.65 3.42
C GLY A 59 -6.85 -11.94 3.87
N LYS A 60 -6.39 -13.18 3.73
CA LYS A 60 -4.98 -13.54 3.97
C LYS A 60 -4.24 -13.54 2.64
N PHE A 61 -2.99 -13.10 2.65
CA PHE A 61 -2.11 -13.19 1.48
C PHE A 61 -0.78 -13.84 1.85
N GLN A 62 -0.27 -14.67 0.96
CA GLN A 62 1.02 -15.38 1.04
C GLN A 62 2.07 -14.80 0.10
N SER A 63 1.71 -13.81 -0.70
CA SER A 63 2.63 -13.06 -1.52
C SER A 63 2.10 -11.65 -1.81
N ALA A 64 3.01 -10.76 -2.21
CA ALA A 64 2.65 -9.44 -2.71
C ALA A 64 1.69 -9.51 -3.92
N MET A 65 1.83 -10.52 -4.78
CA MET A 65 0.93 -10.71 -5.92
C MET A 65 -0.48 -11.09 -5.47
N GLU A 66 -0.61 -12.02 -4.52
CA GLU A 66 -1.91 -12.41 -3.97
C GLU A 66 -2.60 -11.24 -3.28
N LEU A 67 -1.84 -10.39 -2.59
CA LEU A 67 -2.35 -9.15 -2.02
C LEU A 67 -2.95 -8.21 -3.09
N ILE A 68 -2.25 -8.03 -4.21
CA ILE A 68 -2.76 -7.21 -5.34
C ILE A 68 -4.03 -7.83 -5.92
N GLN A 69 -4.07 -9.14 -6.13
CA GLN A 69 -5.25 -9.85 -6.62
C GLN A 69 -6.45 -9.71 -5.68
N LEU A 70 -6.24 -9.76 -4.37
CA LEU A 70 -7.30 -9.54 -3.38
C LEU A 70 -7.84 -8.10 -3.45
N MET A 71 -6.97 -7.11 -3.60
CA MET A 71 -7.40 -5.70 -3.74
C MET A 71 -8.14 -5.46 -5.05
N ASP A 72 -7.62 -5.96 -6.17
CA ASP A 72 -8.27 -5.85 -7.48
C ASP A 72 -9.66 -6.51 -7.47
N HIS A 73 -9.76 -7.70 -6.89
CA HIS A 73 -11.05 -8.36 -6.77
C HIS A 73 -12.00 -7.61 -5.81
N ALA A 74 -11.51 -7.05 -4.71
CA ALA A 74 -12.34 -6.24 -3.81
C ALA A 74 -12.96 -5.04 -4.52
N ILE A 75 -12.17 -4.34 -5.35
CA ILE A 75 -12.63 -3.17 -6.12
C ILE A 75 -13.63 -3.57 -7.21
N ASN A 76 -13.36 -4.64 -7.95
CA ASN A 76 -14.16 -5.01 -9.13
C ASN A 76 -15.41 -5.85 -8.78
N ASN A 77 -15.32 -6.72 -7.78
CA ASN A 77 -16.30 -7.80 -7.54
C ASN A 77 -16.65 -8.03 -6.05
N GLY A 78 -16.07 -7.26 -5.11
CA GLY A 78 -16.17 -7.47 -3.66
C GLY A 78 -15.15 -8.51 -3.13
N LEU A 79 -14.63 -8.40 -1.89
CA LEU A 79 -13.46 -9.21 -1.47
C LEU A 79 -13.71 -10.73 -1.51
N LEU A 80 -12.83 -11.49 -2.18
CA LEU A 80 -12.80 -12.95 -2.08
C LEU A 80 -12.35 -13.37 -0.68
N ILE A 81 -13.19 -14.15 -0.01
CA ILE A 81 -12.82 -14.81 1.24
C ILE A 81 -12.17 -16.15 0.85
N LYS A 82 -10.86 -16.25 1.00
CA LYS A 82 -10.11 -17.50 0.99
C LYS A 82 -9.67 -17.87 2.40
#